data_AF-A0A2V7W893-F1
#
_entry.id   AF-A0A2V7W893-F1
#
_cell.length_a   1.000
_cell.length_b   1.000
_cell.length_c   1.000
_cell.angle_alpha   90.00
_cell.angle_beta   90.00
_cell.angle_gamma   90.00
#
_symmetry.space_group_name_H-M   'P 1'
#
loop_
_entity.id
_entity.type
_entity.pdbx_description
1 polymer ?
#
loop_
_entity_poly.entity_id
_entity_poly.type
_entity_poly.pdbx_seq_one_letter_code
_entity_poly.pdbx_strand_id
1 'polypeptide(L)'
;MFITRLCLAIALAVPIFAETPPAQPRKPGPYIVVYHDDRVAFQMRRDRIERAGEAKYVVWLRWLYAKGRPWKSDREIARTAVTEIDCTRLRVRELAVLHRNAAGKVFDVEEPPDHNTVPWRQLDRKSGAASAIAQVCEFVPQLLAMAGTK
;
A
#
# COMPACT_ATOMS: atom_id res chain seq x y z
N MET A 1 26.04 48.10 56.94
CA MET A 1 25.51 48.19 55.56
C MET A 1 25.58 46.81 54.93
N PHE A 2 24.45 46.13 54.78
CA PHE A 2 24.35 44.80 54.17
C PHE A 2 23.93 44.96 52.71
N ILE A 3 24.75 44.44 51.78
CA ILE A 3 24.41 44.36 50.35
C ILE A 3 23.79 42.99 50.11
N THR A 4 22.47 42.94 49.99
CA THR A 4 21.73 41.75 49.59
C THR A 4 21.96 41.50 48.09
N ARG A 5 22.68 40.42 47.76
CA ARG A 5 22.84 39.95 46.39
C ARG A 5 21.59 39.20 45.95
N LEU A 6 20.89 39.77 44.98
CA LEU A 6 19.77 39.16 44.27
C LEU A 6 20.33 38.12 43.28
N CYS A 7 20.26 36.83 43.61
CA CYS A 7 20.56 35.76 42.66
C CYS A 7 19.33 35.48 41.79
N LEU A 8 19.32 36.02 40.58
CA LEU A 8 18.33 35.73 39.56
C LEU A 8 18.64 34.35 38.94
N ALA A 9 17.88 33.32 39.30
CA ALA A 9 17.96 32.01 38.65
C ALA A 9 17.11 32.02 37.38
N ILE A 10 17.77 32.04 36.21
CA ILE A 10 17.09 31.88 34.92
C ILE A 10 16.82 30.38 34.74
N ALA A 11 15.56 29.97 34.94
CA ALA A 11 15.11 28.64 34.57
C ALA A 11 15.02 28.58 33.03
N LEU A 12 16.01 27.93 32.40
CA LEU A 12 15.97 27.58 30.98
C LEU A 12 14.87 26.53 30.77
N ALA A 13 13.69 26.99 30.36
CA ALA A 13 12.64 26.12 29.84
C ALA A 13 13.10 25.58 28.48
N VAL A 14 13.73 24.41 28.49
CA VAL A 14 14.00 23.65 27.26
C VAL A 14 12.65 23.20 26.70
N PRO A 15 12.22 23.61 25.50
CA PRO A 15 11.04 23.05 24.89
C PRO A 15 11.32 21.57 24.59
N ILE A 16 10.73 20.70 25.40
CA ILE A 16 10.66 19.27 25.11
C ILE A 16 9.77 19.17 23.88
N PHE A 17 10.40 19.06 22.70
CA PHE A 17 9.70 18.62 21.51
C PHE A 17 9.12 17.24 21.86
N ALA A 18 7.80 17.17 22.00
CA ALA A 18 7.12 15.91 22.16
C ALA A 18 7.38 15.10 20.88
N GLU A 19 8.35 14.20 20.94
CA GLU A 19 8.52 13.17 19.92
C GLU A 19 7.16 12.51 19.75
N THR A 20 6.59 12.68 18.55
CA THR A 20 5.31 12.08 18.24
C THR A 20 5.50 10.58 18.42
N PRO A 21 4.75 9.92 19.33
CA PRO A 21 4.97 8.52 19.62
C PRO A 21 4.87 7.73 18.31
N PRO A 22 5.73 6.70 18.11
CA PRO A 22 5.72 5.91 16.90
C PRO A 22 4.30 5.40 16.66
N ALA A 23 3.80 5.62 15.44
CA ALA A 23 2.43 5.27 15.09
C ALA A 23 2.17 3.81 15.51
N GLN A 24 1.18 3.60 16.38
CA GLN A 24 0.87 2.27 16.88
C GLN A 24 0.63 1.32 15.69
N PRO A 25 1.16 0.08 15.73
CA PRO A 25 0.94 -0.89 14.68
C PRO A 25 -0.56 -1.13 14.53
N ARG A 26 -1.13 -0.63 13.44
CA ARG A 26 -2.55 -0.83 13.13
C ARG A 26 -2.79 -2.33 13.00
N LYS A 27 -3.81 -2.85 13.70
CA LYS A 27 -4.29 -4.22 13.45
C LYS A 27 -4.58 -4.33 11.95
N PRO A 28 -4.08 -5.38 11.28
CA PRO A 28 -4.23 -5.51 9.84
C PRO A 28 -5.71 -5.50 9.46
N GLY A 29 -6.05 -4.75 8.41
CA GLY A 29 -7.41 -4.66 7.90
C GLY A 29 -7.88 -5.97 7.26
N PRO A 30 -9.19 -6.14 7.04
CA PRO A 30 -9.72 -7.31 6.34
C PRO A 30 -9.20 -7.36 4.90
N TYR A 31 -9.02 -8.59 4.40
CA TYR A 31 -8.75 -8.83 2.99
C TYR A 31 -10.05 -8.80 2.18
N ILE A 32 -9.96 -8.25 0.98
CA ILE A 32 -10.99 -8.32 -0.04
C ILE A 32 -10.45 -9.21 -1.14
N VAL A 33 -11.18 -10.26 -1.48
CA VAL A 33 -10.82 -11.19 -2.56
C VAL A 33 -11.54 -10.75 -3.82
N VAL A 34 -10.78 -10.50 -4.88
CA VAL A 34 -11.28 -10.17 -6.21
C VAL A 34 -10.85 -11.27 -7.16
N TYR A 35 -11.80 -11.77 -7.95
CA TYR A 35 -11.54 -12.83 -8.92
C TYR A 35 -11.16 -12.22 -10.27
N HIS A 36 -10.05 -12.69 -10.83
CA HIS A 36 -9.57 -12.27 -12.14
C HIS A 36 -9.98 -13.27 -13.23
N ASP A 37 -9.86 -14.56 -12.93
CA ASP A 37 -10.35 -15.70 -13.71
C ASP A 37 -10.44 -16.96 -12.83
N ASP A 38 -10.91 -18.08 -13.37
CA ASP A 38 -11.09 -19.35 -12.63
C ASP A 38 -9.79 -19.92 -12.02
N ARG A 39 -8.63 -19.47 -12.49
CA ARG A 39 -7.30 -19.98 -12.11
C ARG A 39 -6.53 -19.01 -11.22
N VAL A 40 -6.96 -17.75 -11.17
CA VAL A 40 -6.23 -16.66 -10.52
C VAL A 40 -7.22 -15.74 -9.79
N ALA A 41 -7.02 -15.64 -8.48
CA ALA A 41 -7.64 -14.62 -7.64
C ALA A 41 -6.56 -13.70 -7.08
N PHE A 42 -6.94 -12.49 -6.70
CA PHE A 42 -6.07 -11.64 -5.90
C PHE A 42 -6.78 -11.09 -4.68
N GLN A 43 -5.98 -10.72 -3.70
CA GLN A 43 -6.42 -10.17 -2.43
C GLN A 43 -5.87 -8.76 -2.26
N MET A 44 -6.73 -7.84 -1.86
CA MET A 44 -6.36 -6.48 -1.50
C MET A 44 -6.59 -6.27 -0.01
N ARG A 45 -5.67 -5.61 0.69
CA ARG A 45 -5.86 -5.19 2.08
C ARG A 45 -6.27 -3.74 2.17
N ARG A 46 -7.34 -3.47 2.92
CA ARG A 46 -7.86 -2.11 3.11
C ARG A 46 -6.84 -1.15 3.73
N ASP A 47 -6.08 -1.59 4.73
CA ASP A 47 -5.06 -0.81 5.43
C ASP A 47 -3.79 -0.56 4.58
N ARG A 48 -3.73 -1.13 3.38
CA ARG A 48 -2.65 -0.96 2.40
C ARG A 48 -3.13 -0.22 1.15
N ILE A 49 -4.17 0.60 1.30
CA ILE A 49 -4.67 1.50 0.26
C ILE A 49 -4.33 2.93 0.68
N GLU A 50 -3.59 3.63 -0.18
CA GLU A 50 -3.19 5.01 0.05
C GLU A 50 -3.78 5.90 -1.04
N ARG A 51 -4.27 7.08 -0.66
CA ARG A 51 -4.80 8.06 -1.62
C ARG A 51 -3.63 8.87 -2.17
N ALA A 52 -3.40 8.79 -3.47
CA ALA A 52 -2.35 9.54 -4.17
C ALA A 52 -2.87 10.82 -4.83
N GLY A 53 -4.20 10.98 -4.95
CA GLY A 53 -4.81 12.16 -5.53
C GLY A 53 -6.33 12.05 -5.65
N GLU A 54 -6.92 12.91 -6.48
CA GLU A 54 -8.32 12.79 -6.85
C GLU A 54 -8.53 11.50 -7.67
N ALA A 55 -9.33 10.57 -7.13
CA ALA A 55 -9.60 9.26 -7.73
C ALA A 55 -8.35 8.43 -8.10
N LYS A 56 -7.20 8.73 -7.49
CA LYS A 56 -5.94 8.01 -7.64
C LYS A 56 -5.53 7.34 -6.34
N TYR A 57 -5.18 6.06 -6.43
CA TYR A 57 -4.90 5.23 -5.27
C TYR A 57 -3.68 4.35 -5.50
N VAL A 58 -2.82 4.22 -4.49
CA VAL A 58 -1.78 3.19 -4.42
C VAL A 58 -2.37 2.01 -3.66
N VAL A 59 -2.45 0.86 -4.32
CA VAL A 59 -3.03 -0.36 -3.76
C VAL A 59 -2.03 -1.51 -3.80
N TRP A 60 -2.09 -2.36 -2.78
CA TRP A 60 -1.30 -3.57 -2.71
C TRP A 60 -2.19 -4.77 -3.06
N LEU A 61 -1.91 -5.39 -4.20
CA LEU A 61 -2.70 -6.50 -4.77
C LEU A 61 -1.89 -7.80 -4.72
N ARG A 62 -2.31 -8.75 -3.88
CA ARG A 62 -1.68 -10.07 -3.77
C ARG A 62 -2.37 -11.08 -4.68
N TRP A 63 -1.75 -11.42 -5.79
CA TRP A 63 -2.14 -12.52 -6.67
C TRP A 63 -1.77 -13.86 -6.05
N LEU A 64 -2.72 -14.79 -6.04
CA LEU A 64 -2.53 -16.15 -5.57
C LEU A 64 -2.66 -17.10 -6.76
N TYR A 65 -1.66 -17.98 -6.93
CA TYR A 65 -1.67 -18.96 -8.01
C TYR A 65 -2.22 -20.29 -7.53
N ALA A 66 -3.13 -20.89 -8.31
CA ALA A 66 -3.64 -22.24 -8.02
C ALA A 66 -2.53 -23.31 -8.02
N LYS A 67 -1.47 -23.10 -8.83
CA LYS A 67 -0.26 -23.92 -8.84
C LYS A 67 0.95 -23.01 -8.85
N GLY A 68 1.91 -23.27 -7.94
CA GLY A 68 3.14 -22.48 -7.89
C GLY A 68 3.93 -22.57 -9.20
N ARG A 69 4.45 -21.44 -9.65
CA ARG A 69 5.23 -21.27 -10.88
C ARG A 69 6.74 -21.29 -10.58
N PRO A 70 7.58 -21.90 -11.42
CA PRO A 70 9.02 -21.79 -11.27
C PRO A 70 9.47 -20.34 -11.45
N TRP A 71 10.38 -19.87 -10.59
CA TRP A 71 11.01 -18.55 -10.65
C TRP A 71 12.52 -18.68 -10.42
N LYS A 72 13.27 -17.65 -10.80
CA LYS A 72 14.75 -17.56 -10.79
C LYS A 72 15.41 -18.31 -9.61
N SER A 73 14.90 -18.10 -8.40
CA SER A 73 15.49 -18.58 -7.14
C SER A 73 14.61 -19.55 -6.33
N ASP A 74 13.33 -19.72 -6.67
CA ASP A 74 12.39 -20.54 -5.88
C ASP A 74 11.11 -20.84 -6.70
N ARG A 75 10.16 -21.56 -6.11
CA ARG A 75 8.80 -21.71 -6.62
C ARG A 75 7.91 -20.60 -6.06
N GLU A 76 7.49 -19.70 -6.93
CA GLU A 76 6.53 -18.65 -6.61
C GLU A 76 5.11 -19.23 -6.48
N ILE A 77 4.44 -18.99 -5.36
CA ILE A 77 3.02 -19.34 -5.19
C ILE A 77 2.11 -18.12 -5.07
N ALA A 78 2.69 -16.94 -4.82
CA ALA A 78 1.98 -15.69 -4.75
C ALA A 78 2.90 -14.54 -5.15
N ARG A 79 2.34 -13.55 -5.82
CA ARG A 79 3.01 -12.26 -6.07
C ARG A 79 2.18 -11.13 -5.50
N THR A 80 2.82 -10.08 -4.99
CA THR A 80 2.14 -8.87 -4.56
C THR A 80 2.57 -7.73 -5.46
N ALA A 81 1.67 -7.22 -6.28
CA ALA A 81 1.89 -6.02 -7.06
C ALA A 81 1.49 -4.79 -6.22
N VAL A 82 2.40 -3.83 -6.09
CA VAL A 82 2.08 -2.48 -5.62
C VAL A 82 1.73 -1.68 -6.85
N THR A 83 0.48 -1.27 -6.97
CA THR A 83 -0.05 -0.66 -8.20
C THR A 83 -0.66 0.68 -7.87
N GLU A 84 -0.28 1.71 -8.60
CA GLU A 84 -1.05 2.95 -8.63
C GLU A 84 -2.15 2.83 -9.67
N ILE A 85 -3.37 3.14 -9.26
CA ILE A 85 -4.59 3.04 -10.05
C ILE A 85 -5.19 4.44 -10.17
N ASP A 86 -5.50 4.84 -11.40
CA ASP A 86 -6.30 6.02 -11.73
C ASP A 86 -7.68 5.53 -12.15
N CYS A 87 -8.65 5.66 -11.22
CA CYS A 87 -9.98 5.12 -11.40
C CYS A 87 -10.85 5.92 -12.36
N THR A 88 -10.54 7.21 -12.56
CA THR A 88 -11.23 8.06 -13.55
C THR A 88 -10.94 7.58 -14.96
N ARG A 89 -9.68 7.19 -15.24
CA ARG A 89 -9.23 6.79 -16.59
C ARG A 89 -9.09 5.28 -16.77
N LEU A 90 -9.35 4.48 -15.72
CA LEU A 90 -9.18 3.02 -15.69
C LEU A 90 -7.82 2.59 -16.23
N ARG A 91 -6.76 3.19 -15.67
CA ARG A 91 -5.38 2.90 -16.03
C ARG A 91 -4.56 2.61 -14.78
N VAL A 92 -3.52 1.81 -14.96
CA VAL A 92 -2.67 1.32 -13.88
C VAL A 92 -1.21 1.55 -14.21
N ARG A 93 -0.39 1.79 -13.20
CA ARG A 93 1.07 1.67 -13.30
C ARG A 93 1.57 0.84 -12.12
N GLU A 94 2.47 -0.07 -12.43
CA GLU A 94 3.04 -0.98 -11.44
C GLU A 94 4.25 -0.30 -10.81
N LEU A 95 4.23 -0.16 -9.49
CA LEU A 95 5.29 0.49 -8.73
C LEU A 95 6.30 -0.54 -8.23
N ALA A 96 5.85 -1.75 -7.90
CA ALA A 96 6.72 -2.83 -7.45
C ALA A 96 6.03 -4.19 -7.60
N VAL A 97 6.80 -5.26 -7.68
CA VAL A 97 6.33 -6.64 -7.57
C VAL A 97 7.14 -7.40 -6.53
N LEU A 98 6.46 -7.95 -5.53
CA LEU A 98 7.07 -8.78 -4.49
C LEU A 98 6.72 -10.24 -4.74
N HIS A 99 7.72 -11.08 -4.91
CA HIS A 99 7.57 -12.51 -5.18
C HIS A 99 7.65 -13.31 -3.88
N ARG A 100 6.71 -14.25 -3.67
CA ARG A 100 6.59 -15.02 -2.41
C ARG A 100 6.48 -16.53 -2.62
N ASN A 101 7.14 -17.27 -1.74
CA ASN A 101 7.14 -18.74 -1.75
C ASN A 101 6.06 -19.33 -0.84
N ALA A 102 6.06 -20.66 -0.72
CA ALA A 102 5.06 -21.42 0.05
C ALA A 102 5.00 -21.03 1.54
N ALA A 103 6.14 -20.64 2.11
CA ALA A 103 6.23 -20.17 3.49
C ALA A 103 5.74 -18.71 3.66
N GLY A 104 5.33 -18.05 2.57
CA GLY A 104 4.92 -16.64 2.57
C GLY A 104 6.10 -15.65 2.62
N LYS A 105 7.34 -16.14 2.59
CA LYS A 105 8.56 -15.34 2.58
C LYS A 105 8.67 -14.60 1.25
N VAL A 106 8.96 -13.29 1.30
CA VAL A 106 9.36 -12.52 0.12
C VAL A 106 10.80 -12.91 -0.21
N PHE A 107 11.05 -13.40 -1.42
CA PHE A 107 12.39 -13.85 -1.84
C PHE A 107 12.94 -13.07 -3.04
N ASP A 108 12.11 -12.27 -3.71
CA ASP A 108 12.52 -11.39 -4.80
C ASP A 108 11.60 -10.16 -4.82
N VAL A 109 12.15 -9.00 -5.21
CA VAL A 109 11.42 -7.74 -5.32
C VAL A 109 11.86 -7.04 -6.60
N GLU A 110 10.93 -6.81 -7.50
CA GLU A 110 11.13 -6.04 -8.73
C GLU A 110 10.60 -4.62 -8.52
N GLU A 111 11.51 -3.66 -8.36
CA GLU A 111 11.21 -2.23 -8.25
C GLU A 111 11.86 -1.47 -9.42
N PRO A 112 11.13 -0.59 -10.12
CA PRO A 112 11.71 0.30 -11.10
C PRO A 112 12.57 1.36 -10.38
N PRO A 113 13.65 1.83 -11.02
CA PRO A 113 14.55 2.82 -10.42
C PRO A 113 13.88 4.18 -10.14
N ASP A 114 12.87 4.53 -10.93
CA ASP A 114 11.97 5.67 -10.65
C ASP A 114 10.53 5.30 -11.03
N HIS A 115 9.66 5.25 -10.03
CA HIS A 115 8.24 4.96 -10.20
C HIS A 115 7.51 5.95 -11.12
N ASN A 116 8.00 7.19 -11.25
CA ASN A 116 7.41 8.19 -12.12
C ASN A 116 7.69 7.95 -13.61
N THR A 117 8.68 7.11 -13.92
CA THR A 117 9.03 6.76 -15.30
C THR A 117 8.22 5.56 -15.83
N VAL A 118 7.53 4.82 -14.95
CA VAL A 118 6.69 3.70 -15.38
C VAL A 118 5.47 4.21 -16.15
N PRO A 119 5.29 3.83 -17.42
CA PRO A 119 4.18 4.30 -18.23
C PRO A 119 2.85 3.78 -17.68
N TRP A 120 1.83 4.62 -17.78
CA TRP A 120 0.46 4.22 -17.51
C TRP A 120 -0.01 3.21 -18.56
N ARG A 121 -0.44 2.04 -18.11
CA ARG A 121 -1.08 1.02 -18.94
C ARG A 121 -2.58 1.18 -18.85
N GLN A 122 -3.22 1.42 -19.99
CA GLN A 122 -4.67 1.32 -20.08
C GLN A 122 -5.05 -0.14 -20.27
N LEU A 123 -5.99 -0.64 -19.47
CA LEU A 123 -6.44 -2.02 -19.57
C LEU A 123 -7.55 -2.12 -20.62
N ASP A 124 -7.50 -3.13 -21.48
CA ASP A 124 -8.62 -3.42 -22.38
C ASP A 124 -9.83 -3.80 -21.54
N ARG A 125 -10.93 -3.05 -21.68
CA ARG A 125 -12.19 -3.24 -20.95
C ARG A 125 -12.76 -4.66 -21.08
N LYS A 126 -12.39 -5.41 -22.13
CA LYS A 126 -12.84 -6.80 -22.33
C LYS A 126 -11.96 -7.85 -21.61
N SER A 127 -10.85 -7.44 -21.00
CA SER A 127 -9.96 -8.35 -20.27
C SER A 127 -10.45 -8.61 -18.84
N GLY A 128 -10.20 -9.83 -18.32
CA GLY A 128 -10.42 -10.15 -16.91
C GLY A 128 -9.65 -9.22 -15.96
N ALA A 129 -8.48 -8.73 -16.38
CA ALA A 129 -7.69 -7.75 -15.66
C ALA A 129 -8.41 -6.42 -15.50
N ALA A 130 -9.04 -5.90 -16.57
CA ALA A 130 -9.81 -4.67 -16.49
C ALA A 130 -11.05 -4.83 -15.62
N SER A 131 -11.77 -5.96 -15.72
CA SER A 131 -12.92 -6.24 -14.86
C SER A 131 -12.53 -6.24 -13.39
N ALA A 132 -11.41 -6.88 -13.04
CA ALA A 132 -10.96 -6.96 -11.67
C ALA A 132 -10.46 -5.61 -11.12
N ILE A 133 -9.80 -4.79 -11.96
CA ILE A 133 -9.40 -3.42 -11.57
C ILE A 133 -10.60 -2.47 -11.50
N ALA A 134 -11.60 -2.62 -12.37
CA ALA A 134 -12.84 -1.87 -12.27
C ALA A 134 -13.54 -2.15 -10.93
N GLN A 135 -13.62 -3.42 -10.51
CA GLN A 135 -14.12 -3.79 -9.18
C GLN A 135 -13.30 -3.13 -8.07
N VAL A 136 -11.97 -3.12 -8.15
CA VAL A 136 -11.13 -2.40 -7.18
C VAL A 136 -11.52 -0.91 -7.14
N CYS A 137 -11.72 -0.27 -8.28
CA CYS A 137 -12.14 1.13 -8.36
C CYS A 137 -13.54 1.40 -7.81
N GLU A 138 -14.45 0.43 -7.87
CA GLU A 138 -15.77 0.51 -7.22
C GLU A 138 -15.65 0.41 -5.69
N PHE A 139 -14.80 -0.49 -5.20
CA PHE A 139 -14.66 -0.75 -3.76
C PHE A 139 -13.80 0.29 -3.02
N VAL A 140 -12.69 0.73 -3.61
CA VAL A 140 -11.69 1.59 -2.93
C VAL A 140 -12.30 2.86 -2.31
N PRO A 141 -13.14 3.65 -3.02
CA PRO A 141 -13.75 4.84 -2.44
C PRO A 141 -14.62 4.54 -1.21
N GLN A 142 -15.39 3.44 -1.26
CA GLN A 142 -16.28 3.02 -0.17
C GLN A 142 -15.46 2.60 1.06
N LEU A 143 -14.36 1.86 0.85
CA LEU A 143 -13.48 1.41 1.91
C LEU A 143 -12.76 2.56 2.62
N LEU A 144 -12.41 3.62 1.89
CA LEU A 144 -11.80 4.81 2.49
C LEU A 144 -12.82 5.66 3.25
N ALA A 145 -14.05 5.81 2.73
CA ALA A 145 -15.11 6.55 3.40
C ALA A 145 -15.48 5.95 4.77
N MET A 146 -15.57 4.62 4.86
CA MET A 146 -15.84 3.91 6.12
C MET A 146 -14.69 3.99 7.15
N ALA A 147 -13.52 4.57 6.81
CA ALA A 147 -12.36 4.62 7.72
C ALA A 147 -12.41 5.83 8.65
N GLY A 148 -13.24 6.83 8.31
CA GLY A 148 -13.44 8.05 9.10
C GLY A 148 -14.61 7.99 10.08
N THR A 149 -15.45 6.96 10.02
CA THR A 149 -16.49 6.70 11.04
C THR A 149 -15.90 5.83 12.14
N LYS A 150 -15.24 6.47 13.11
CA LYS A 150 -14.94 5.90 14.43
C LYS A 150 -15.31 6.92 15.49
#